data_AF-A0A7V8VII1-F1
#
_entry.id   AF-A0A7V8VII1-F1
#
_cell.length_a   1.000
_cell.length_b   1.000
_cell.length_c   1.000
_cell.angle_alpha   90.00
_cell.angle_beta   90.00
_cell.angle_gamma   90.00
#
_symmetry.space_group_name_H-M   'P 1'
#
loop_
_entity.id
_entity.type
_entity.pdbx_description
1 polymer ?
#
loop_
_entity_poly.entity_id
_entity_poly.type
_entity_poly.pdbx_seq_one_letter_code
_entity_poly.pdbx_strand_id
1 'polypeptide(L)'
;SKLVEPAELAAAARSRAEKLAAKAPYYVRVSKRLVAQSLDNSLADHLQLERHAIADSMATEDLRNGVAAFFDGREAEFRGE
;
A
#
# COMPACT_ATOMS: atom_id res chain seq x y z
N SER A 1 -11.69 -9.22 5.54
CA SER A 1 -11.40 -10.67 5.64
C SER A 1 -12.36 -11.44 4.73
N LYS A 2 -12.14 -12.74 4.47
CA LYS A 2 -13.07 -13.64 3.75
C LYS A 2 -12.97 -15.04 4.37
N LEU A 3 -14.11 -15.71 4.57
CA LEU A 3 -14.18 -17.12 4.96
C LEU A 3 -14.10 -18.01 3.70
N VAL A 4 -13.37 -19.12 3.79
CA VAL A 4 -13.20 -20.10 2.71
C VAL A 4 -13.17 -21.50 3.31
N GLU A 5 -13.42 -22.51 2.48
CA GLU A 5 -13.27 -23.90 2.89
C GLU A 5 -11.80 -24.21 3.26
N PRO A 6 -11.53 -25.13 4.21
CA PRO A 6 -10.16 -25.43 4.65
C PRO A 6 -9.21 -25.80 3.49
N ALA A 7 -9.71 -26.52 2.49
CA ALA A 7 -8.94 -26.92 1.31
C ALA A 7 -8.52 -25.73 0.43
N GLU A 8 -9.26 -24.62 0.46
CA GLU A 8 -9.00 -23.43 -0.35
C GLU A 8 -8.12 -22.40 0.38
N LEU A 9 -7.88 -22.59 1.68
CA LEU A 9 -7.20 -21.61 2.54
C LEU A 9 -5.86 -21.15 1.98
N ALA A 10 -5.00 -22.10 1.59
CA ALA A 10 -3.66 -21.80 1.08
C ALA A 10 -3.71 -20.99 -0.23
N ALA A 11 -4.58 -21.39 -1.16
CA ALA A 11 -4.76 -20.69 -2.43
C ALA A 11 -5.33 -19.28 -2.24
N ALA A 12 -6.34 -19.14 -1.38
CA ALA A 12 -6.96 -17.85 -1.07
C ALA A 12 -6.00 -16.89 -0.36
N ALA A 13 -5.20 -17.39 0.59
CA ALA A 13 -4.17 -16.61 1.28
C ALA A 13 -3.07 -16.16 0.31
N ARG A 14 -2.58 -17.07 -0.54
CA ARG A 14 -1.56 -16.75 -1.54
C ARG A 14 -2.04 -15.71 -2.55
N SER A 15 -3.24 -15.86 -3.08
CA SER A 15 -3.83 -14.88 -4.00
C SER A 15 -3.95 -13.48 -3.36
N ARG A 16 -4.29 -13.42 -2.06
CA ARG A 16 -4.30 -12.15 -1.32
C ARG A 16 -2.90 -11.56 -1.16
N ALA A 17 -1.91 -12.39 -0.85
CA ALA A 17 -0.53 -11.96 -0.71
C ALA A 17 0.03 -11.42 -2.04
N GLU A 18 -0.24 -12.09 -3.15
CA GLU A 18 0.18 -11.66 -4.50
C GLU A 18 -0.43 -10.31 -4.87
N LYS A 19 -1.72 -10.09 -4.58
CA LYS A 19 -2.38 -8.79 -4.79
C LYS A 19 -1.76 -7.66 -3.98
N LEU A 20 -1.30 -7.96 -2.76
CA LEU A 20 -0.63 -6.99 -1.90
C LEU A 20 0.82 -6.74 -2.37
N ALA A 21 1.52 -7.78 -2.80
CA ALA A 21 2.90 -7.71 -3.30
C ALA A 21 3.00 -6.93 -4.61
N ALA A 22 1.93 -6.89 -5.41
CA ALA A 22 1.83 -6.08 -6.63
C ALA A 22 1.56 -4.58 -6.37
N LYS A 23 1.61 -4.11 -5.11
CA LYS A 23 1.45 -2.68 -4.76
C LYS A 23 2.81 -2.06 -4.43
N ALA A 24 2.91 -0.74 -4.55
CA ALA A 24 4.08 0.03 -4.15
C ALA A 24 4.54 -0.33 -2.72
N PRO A 25 5.73 -0.98 -2.56
CA PRO A 25 6.19 -1.44 -1.26
C PRO A 25 6.32 -0.31 -0.22
N TYR A 26 6.68 0.91 -0.65
CA TYR A 26 6.68 2.09 0.22
C TYR A 26 5.31 2.31 0.87
N TYR A 27 4.25 2.43 0.06
CA TYR A 27 2.90 2.68 0.55
C TYR A 27 2.38 1.54 1.41
N VAL A 28 2.60 0.28 1.03
CA VAL A 28 2.16 -0.87 1.84
C VAL A 28 2.77 -0.82 3.25
N ARG A 29 4.08 -0.53 3.36
CA ARG A 29 4.76 -0.42 4.65
C ARG A 29 4.26 0.77 5.47
N VAL A 30 4.15 1.93 4.84
CA VAL A 30 3.80 3.18 5.51
C VAL A 30 2.34 3.20 5.94
N SER A 31 1.41 2.77 5.08
CA SER A 31 0.00 2.64 5.44
C SER A 31 -0.20 1.68 6.61
N LYS A 32 0.49 0.54 6.64
CA LYS A 32 0.42 -0.40 7.78
C LYS A 32 0.90 0.26 9.08
N ARG A 33 1.99 1.04 9.02
CA ARG A 33 2.53 1.76 10.18
C ARG A 33 1.56 2.84 10.66
N LEU A 34 1.03 3.66 9.76
CA LEU A 34 0.08 4.73 10.09
C LEU A 34 -1.18 4.17 10.73
N VAL A 35 -1.78 3.12 10.16
CA VAL A 35 -2.97 2.47 10.76
C VAL A 35 -2.69 1.94 12.17
N ALA A 36 -1.48 1.44 12.44
CA ALA A 36 -1.12 1.01 13.79
C ALA A 36 -1.00 2.20 14.75
N GLN A 37 -0.40 3.31 14.31
CA GLN A 37 -0.21 4.53 15.12
C GLN A 37 -1.50 5.35 15.29
N SER A 38 -2.47 5.22 14.39
CA SER A 38 -3.70 6.01 14.42
C SER A 38 -4.55 5.74 15.66
N LEU A 39 -4.38 4.58 16.28
CA LEU A 39 -5.10 4.17 17.47
C LEU A 39 -4.70 5.00 18.71
N ASP A 40 -3.51 5.58 18.70
CA ASP A 40 -2.93 6.31 19.83
C ASP A 40 -2.92 7.83 19.62
N ASN A 41 -3.35 8.31 18.45
CA ASN A 41 -3.25 9.72 18.06
C ASN A 41 -4.61 10.40 17.99
N SER A 42 -4.62 11.72 18.22
CA SER A 42 -5.76 12.54 17.81
C SER A 42 -5.88 12.54 16.27
N LEU A 43 -7.09 12.80 15.76
CA LEU A 43 -7.30 12.91 14.32
C LEU A 43 -6.39 13.98 13.68
N ALA A 44 -6.26 15.14 14.32
CA ALA A 44 -5.46 16.24 13.80
C ALA A 44 -3.99 15.86 13.66
N ASP A 45 -3.41 15.22 14.68
CA ASP A 45 -2.02 14.78 14.66
C ASP A 45 -1.80 13.66 13.64
N HIS A 46 -2.75 12.71 13.55
CA HIS A 46 -2.64 11.62 12.61
C HIS A 46 -2.68 12.09 11.14
N LEU A 47 -3.55 13.06 10.82
CA LEU A 47 -3.58 13.69 9.50
C LEU A 47 -2.26 14.40 9.16
N GLN A 48 -1.55 14.96 10.15
CA GLN A 48 -0.21 15.49 9.90
C GLN A 48 0.75 14.37 9.52
N LEU A 49 0.75 13.23 10.22
CA LEU A 49 1.63 12.10 9.89
C LEU A 49 1.34 11.54 8.48
N GLU A 50 0.07 11.38 8.13
CA GLU A 50 -0.36 10.96 6.79
C GLU A 50 0.15 11.93 5.71
N ARG A 51 0.03 13.24 5.94
CA ARG A 51 0.53 14.25 4.99
C ARG A 51 2.03 14.13 4.75
N HIS A 52 2.83 13.94 5.80
CA HIS A 52 4.29 13.76 5.64
C HIS A 52 4.61 12.45 4.90
N ALA A 53 3.93 11.36 5.24
CA ALA A 53 4.10 10.08 4.55
C ALA A 53 3.80 10.17 3.04
N ILE A 54 2.77 10.93 2.67
CA ILE A 54 2.44 11.22 1.27
C ILE A 54 3.53 12.07 0.63
N ALA A 55 4.00 13.13 1.29
CA ALA A 55 5.08 13.96 0.76
C ALA A 55 6.37 13.14 0.51
N ASP A 56 6.75 12.30 1.48
CA ASP A 56 7.90 11.41 1.38
C ASP A 56 7.77 10.41 0.23
N SER A 57 6.55 9.94 -0.06
CA SER A 57 6.31 9.04 -1.19
C SER A 57 6.64 9.68 -2.55
N MET A 58 6.60 11.01 -2.64
CA MET A 58 6.91 11.75 -3.87
C MET A 58 8.36 11.64 -4.31
N ALA A 59 9.24 11.22 -3.40
CA ALA A 59 10.63 10.94 -3.72
C ALA A 59 10.84 9.57 -4.39
N THR A 60 9.88 8.64 -4.28
CA THR A 60 10.01 7.25 -4.79
C THR A 60 9.81 7.16 -6.30
N GLU A 61 10.54 6.25 -6.95
CA GLU A 61 10.34 5.91 -8.36
C GLU A 61 8.99 5.23 -8.58
N ASP A 62 8.54 4.43 -7.60
CA ASP A 62 7.23 3.80 -7.64
C ASP A 62 6.09 4.81 -7.80
N LEU A 63 6.14 5.97 -7.12
CA LEU A 63 5.12 7.01 -7.32
C LEU A 63 5.21 7.59 -8.73
N ARG A 64 6.41 7.92 -9.20
CA ARG A 64 6.62 8.48 -10.55
C ARG A 64 6.08 7.53 -11.62
N ASN A 65 6.43 6.25 -11.55
CA ASN A 65 5.91 5.25 -12.47
C ASN A 65 4.41 5.06 -12.33
N GLY A 66 3.87 5.02 -11.11
CA GLY A 66 2.43 4.88 -10.89
C GLY A 66 1.62 6.01 -11.52
N VAL A 67 2.09 7.25 -11.38
CA VAL A 67 1.46 8.43 -12.00
C VAL A 67 1.58 8.37 -13.52
N ALA A 68 2.77 8.08 -14.06
CA ALA A 68 2.97 7.97 -15.51
C ALA A 68 2.10 6.85 -16.12
N ALA A 69 2.10 5.67 -15.51
CA ALA A 69 1.30 4.52 -15.96
C ALA A 69 -0.20 4.84 -15.98
N PHE A 70 -0.69 5.59 -14.98
CA PHE A 70 -2.08 6.03 -14.94
C PHE A 70 -2.43 6.95 -16.12
N PHE A 71 -1.59 7.94 -16.44
CA PHE A 71 -1.80 8.81 -17.59
C PHE A 71 -1.66 8.08 -18.93
N ASP A 72 -0.77 7.09 -19.01
CA ASP A 72 -0.54 6.26 -20.19
C ASP A 72 -1.63 5.17 -20.40
N GLY A 73 -2.51 4.96 -19.42
CA GLY A 73 -3.53 3.91 -19.47
C GLY A 73 -2.97 2.49 -19.40
N ARG A 74 -1.76 2.31 -18.85
CA ARG A 74 -1.08 1.01 -18.70
C ARG A 74 -1.02 0.57 -17.24
N GLU A 75 -0.69 -0.70 -17.01
CA GLU A 75 -0.47 -1.21 -15.65
C GLU A 75 0.86 -0.68 -15.09
N ALA A 76 0.86 -0.28 -13.82
CA ALA A 76 2.05 0.18 -13.12
C ALA A 76 2.83 -1.01 -12.55
N GLU A 77 4.15 -0.97 -12.67
CA GLU A 77 5.05 -1.94 -12.05
C GLU A 77 5.76 -1.30 -10.86
N PHE A 78 5.62 -1.88 -9.69
CA PHE A 78 6.25 -1.36 -8.49
C PHE A 78 7.42 -2.23 -8.04
N ARG A 79 8.59 -1.62 -7.85
CA ARG A 79 9.85 -2.31 -7.54
C ARG A 79 10.37 -1.97 -6.14
N GLY A 80 9.80 -0.96 -5.49
CA GLY A 80 10.22 -0.52 -4.15
C GLY A 80 11.44 0.40 -4.16
N GLU A 81 11.65 1.11 -5.26
CA GLU A 81 12.73 2.08 -5.51
C GLU A 81 12.25 3.52 -5.32
#